data_AF-A0A498GDF7-F1
#
_entry.id   AF-A0A498GDF7-F1
#
_cell.length_a   1.000
_cell.length_b   1.000
_cell.length_c   1.000
_cell.angle_alpha   90.00
_cell.angle_beta   90.00
_cell.angle_gamma   90.00
#
_symmetry.space_group_name_H-M   'P 1'
#
loop_
_entity.id
_entity.type
_entity.pdbx_description
1 polymer ?
#
loop_
_entity_poly.entity_id
_entity_poly.type
_entity_poly.pdbx_seq_one_letter_code
_entity_poly.pdbx_strand_id
1 'polypeptide(L)'
;MRDRSDRAQLATSLLEAAVGALLILAVVAGFLWIPAAEGGSDAKLDRTAADALAILDAEPPIGAGRSRLAAACRSPTALATERDPLRARLDAVLPTAAFGRLEFPHGTVGPQRPNGAPSGRATLATGRCTVTLRVWYA
;
A
#
# COMPACT_ATOMS: atom_id res chain seq x y z
N MET A 1 -62.27 -33.69 -8.14
CA MET A 1 -60.90 -33.92 -8.63
C MET A 1 -60.17 -32.58 -8.78
N ARG A 2 -59.84 -31.92 -7.67
CA ARG A 2 -59.02 -30.69 -7.59
C ARG A 2 -58.49 -30.62 -6.15
N ASP A 3 -57.23 -30.98 -5.92
CA ASP A 3 -56.52 -30.74 -4.64
C ASP A 3 -55.01 -31.07 -4.73
N ARG A 4 -54.57 -31.88 -5.72
CA ARG A 4 -53.14 -32.19 -5.89
C ARG A 4 -52.33 -31.00 -6.45
N SER A 5 -52.91 -30.17 -7.30
CA SER A 5 -52.20 -29.09 -8.00
C SER A 5 -51.82 -27.93 -7.06
N ASP A 6 -52.71 -27.55 -6.13
CA ASP A 6 -52.45 -26.48 -5.15
C ASP A 6 -51.33 -26.84 -4.16
N ARG A 7 -51.33 -28.07 -3.64
CA ARG A 7 -50.27 -28.53 -2.72
C ARG A 7 -48.93 -28.68 -3.42
N ALA A 8 -48.92 -29.10 -4.68
CA ALA A 8 -47.70 -29.19 -5.47
C ALA A 8 -47.10 -27.80 -5.77
N GLN A 9 -47.95 -26.81 -6.08
CA GLN A 9 -47.50 -25.43 -6.33
C GLN A 9 -46.95 -24.74 -5.09
N LEU A 10 -47.56 -24.96 -3.91
CA LEU A 10 -47.03 -24.48 -2.63
C LEU A 10 -45.68 -25.12 -2.28
N ALA A 11 -45.51 -26.40 -2.59
CA ALA A 11 -44.24 -27.08 -2.39
C ALA A 11 -43.13 -26.56 -3.32
N THR A 12 -43.48 -26.19 -4.57
CA THR A 12 -42.52 -25.66 -5.54
C THR A 12 -42.07 -24.24 -5.19
N SER A 13 -42.99 -23.34 -4.85
CA SER A 13 -42.62 -21.96 -4.47
C SER A 13 -41.79 -21.91 -3.20
N LEU A 14 -42.09 -22.77 -2.22
CA LEU A 14 -41.29 -22.91 -1.01
C LEU A 14 -39.87 -23.41 -1.32
N LEU A 15 -39.75 -24.40 -2.22
CA LEU A 15 -38.45 -24.94 -2.62
C LEU A 15 -37.62 -23.88 -3.36
N GLU A 16 -38.22 -23.14 -4.28
CA GLU A 16 -37.56 -22.06 -5.01
C GLU A 16 -37.05 -20.96 -4.06
N ALA A 17 -37.88 -20.54 -3.10
CA ALA A 17 -37.49 -19.58 -2.08
C ALA A 17 -36.34 -20.09 -1.20
N ALA A 18 -36.38 -21.36 -0.81
CA ALA A 18 -35.32 -21.98 -0.01
C ALA A 18 -33.99 -22.04 -0.79
N VAL A 19 -34.02 -22.41 -2.07
CA VAL A 19 -32.83 -22.43 -2.94
C VAL A 19 -32.28 -21.02 -3.15
N GLY A 20 -33.15 -20.03 -3.40
CA GLY A 20 -32.75 -18.63 -3.52
C GLY A 20 -32.10 -18.10 -2.23
N ALA A 21 -32.68 -18.41 -1.07
CA ALA A 21 -32.12 -18.03 0.22
C ALA A 21 -30.76 -18.68 0.47
N LEU A 22 -30.60 -19.97 0.16
CA LEU A 22 -29.31 -20.68 0.26
C LEU A 22 -28.25 -20.09 -0.68
N LEU A 23 -28.63 -19.74 -1.91
CA LEU A 23 -27.73 -19.09 -2.86
C LEU A 23 -27.25 -17.74 -2.34
N ILE A 24 -28.16 -16.90 -1.86
CA ILE A 24 -27.82 -15.60 -1.28
C ILE A 24 -26.88 -15.78 -0.08
N LEU A 25 -27.20 -16.72 0.81
CA LEU A 25 -26.37 -17.01 1.99
C LEU A 25 -24.98 -17.50 1.59
N ALA A 26 -24.87 -18.34 0.55
CA ALA A 26 -23.60 -18.82 0.02
C ALA A 26 -22.75 -17.68 -0.57
N VAL A 27 -23.37 -16.75 -1.30
CA VAL A 27 -22.68 -15.56 -1.83
C VAL A 27 -22.18 -14.66 -0.70
N VAL A 28 -23.04 -14.37 0.27
CA VAL A 28 -22.69 -13.57 1.45
C VAL A 28 -21.56 -14.25 2.24
N ALA A 29 -21.63 -15.56 2.45
CA ALA A 29 -20.57 -16.32 3.10
C ALA A 29 -19.25 -16.26 2.33
N GLY A 30 -19.29 -16.25 0.99
CA GLY A 30 -18.10 -16.05 0.16
C GLY A 30 -17.42 -14.69 0.37
N PHE A 31 -18.20 -13.62 0.56
CA PHE A 31 -17.65 -12.29 0.90
C PHE A 31 -17.13 -12.21 2.34
N LEU A 32 -17.72 -12.96 3.27
CA LEU A 32 -17.22 -13.09 4.64
C LEU A 32 -15.95 -13.94 4.72
N TRP A 33 -15.76 -14.88 3.79
CA TRP A 33 -14.60 -15.76 3.69
C TRP A 33 -13.49 -15.16 2.82
N ILE A 34 -13.34 -13.84 2.76
CA ILE A 34 -12.09 -13.27 2.25
C ILE A 34 -11.07 -13.46 3.37
N PRO A 35 -10.13 -14.42 3.29
CA PRO A 35 -9.03 -14.43 4.24
C PRO A 35 -8.39 -13.05 4.13
N ALA A 36 -8.33 -12.31 5.26
CA ALA A 36 -7.49 -11.13 5.32
C ALA A 36 -6.14 -11.59 4.77
N ALA A 37 -5.68 -10.96 3.68
CA ALA A 37 -4.40 -11.33 3.11
C ALA A 37 -3.40 -11.33 4.26
N GLU A 38 -2.84 -12.50 4.57
CA GLU A 38 -1.82 -12.72 5.59
C GLU A 38 -0.49 -12.05 5.18
N GLY A 39 -0.56 -10.92 4.46
CA GLY A 39 0.50 -9.95 4.46
C GLY A 39 0.50 -9.33 5.84
N GLY A 40 1.41 -9.80 6.70
CA GLY A 40 1.68 -9.17 8.00
C GLY A 40 1.89 -7.66 7.87
N SER A 41 2.01 -6.95 9.00
CA SER A 41 2.29 -5.51 9.04
C SER A 41 3.29 -5.02 7.98
N ASP A 42 4.26 -5.87 7.66
CA ASP A 42 5.32 -5.65 6.69
C ASP A 42 4.79 -5.50 5.24
N ALA A 43 3.83 -6.30 4.79
CA ALA A 43 3.28 -6.18 3.44
C ALA A 43 2.48 -4.88 3.25
N LYS A 44 1.79 -4.43 4.30
CA LYS A 44 1.10 -3.13 4.30
C LYS A 44 2.12 -1.98 4.30
N LEU A 45 3.19 -2.11 5.07
CA LEU A 45 4.27 -1.13 5.10
C LEU A 45 5.06 -1.10 3.78
N ASP A 46 5.24 -2.23 3.09
CA ASP A 46 5.87 -2.32 1.76
C ASP A 46 5.05 -1.55 0.73
N ARG A 47 3.73 -1.73 0.74
CA ARG A 47 2.81 -0.95 -0.11
C ARG A 47 2.88 0.54 0.22
N THR A 48 2.88 0.89 1.51
CA THR A 48 3.01 2.28 1.95
C THR A 48 4.32 2.90 1.49
N ALA A 49 5.43 2.15 1.57
CA ALA A 49 6.73 2.57 1.06
C ALA A 49 6.71 2.73 -0.47
N ALA A 50 6.06 1.83 -1.21
CA ALA A 50 5.96 1.91 -2.65
C ALA A 50 5.16 3.14 -3.11
N ASP A 51 4.01 3.39 -2.49
CA ASP A 51 3.15 4.53 -2.80
C ASP A 51 3.86 5.85 -2.50
N ALA A 52 4.48 5.97 -1.32
CA ALA A 52 5.24 7.16 -0.95
C ALA A 52 6.44 7.39 -1.90
N LEU A 53 7.15 6.32 -2.28
CA LEU A 53 8.30 6.42 -3.18
C LEU A 53 7.88 6.83 -4.60
N ALA A 54 6.72 6.37 -5.07
CA ALA A 54 6.15 6.78 -6.36
C ALA A 54 5.77 8.28 -6.36
N ILE A 55 5.16 8.77 -5.28
CA ILE A 55 4.85 10.20 -5.13
C ILE A 55 6.15 11.03 -5.15
N LEU A 56 7.16 10.60 -4.38
CA LEU A 56 8.44 11.30 -4.31
C LEU A 56 9.21 11.33 -5.64
N ASP A 57 9.06 10.31 -6.51
CA ASP A 57 9.66 10.31 -7.84
C ASP A 57 8.91 11.21 -8.83
N ALA A 58 7.63 11.48 -8.62
CA ALA A 58 6.89 12.44 -9.44
C ALA A 58 7.22 13.90 -9.09
N GLU A 59 7.90 14.15 -7.96
CA GLU A 59 8.17 15.50 -7.51
C GLU A 59 9.30 16.19 -8.30
N PRO A 60 9.10 17.44 -8.76
CA PRO A 60 10.14 18.18 -9.46
C PRO A 60 11.35 18.45 -8.53
N PRO A 61 12.58 18.39 -9.07
CA PRO A 61 13.78 18.76 -8.32
C PRO A 61 13.82 20.27 -8.06
N ILE A 62 14.57 20.69 -7.05
CA ILE A 62 14.91 22.11 -6.88
C ILE A 62 15.95 22.53 -7.92
N GLY A 63 16.92 21.64 -8.18
CA GLY A 63 17.90 21.82 -9.24
C GLY A 63 17.44 21.28 -10.59
N ALA A 64 18.39 20.88 -11.44
CA ALA A 64 18.07 20.20 -12.71
C ALA A 64 17.83 18.69 -12.51
N GLY A 65 17.02 18.07 -13.36
CA GLY A 65 16.78 16.63 -13.38
C GLY A 65 15.33 16.27 -13.68
N ARG A 66 15.05 14.96 -13.78
CA ARG A 66 13.69 14.44 -14.01
C ARG A 66 12.85 14.45 -12.73
N SER A 67 13.45 14.13 -11.59
CA SER A 67 12.79 14.07 -10.30
C SER A 67 13.73 14.50 -9.18
N ARG A 68 13.18 14.86 -8.03
CA ARG A 68 13.96 15.19 -6.83
C ARG A 68 14.86 14.03 -6.40
N LEU A 69 14.38 12.80 -6.50
CA LEU A 69 15.17 11.58 -6.22
C LEU A 69 16.33 11.43 -7.21
N ALA A 70 16.08 11.63 -8.51
CA ALA A 70 17.13 11.57 -9.52
C ALA A 70 18.17 12.68 -9.37
N ALA A 71 17.77 13.88 -8.94
CA ALA A 71 18.66 14.99 -8.66
C ALA A 71 19.58 14.69 -7.47
N ALA A 72 19.03 14.14 -6.38
CA ALA A 72 19.76 13.73 -5.19
C ALA A 72 20.78 12.59 -5.45
N CYS A 73 20.49 11.71 -6.41
CA CYS A 73 21.41 10.65 -6.84
C CYS A 73 22.70 11.14 -7.53
N ARG A 74 22.86 12.43 -7.84
CA ARG A 74 24.00 12.89 -8.67
C ARG A 74 25.32 13.00 -7.92
N SER A 75 25.29 13.47 -6.68
CA SER A 75 26.47 13.74 -5.88
C SER A 75 26.11 13.99 -4.42
N PRO A 76 27.07 13.91 -3.48
CA PRO A 76 26.84 14.29 -2.09
C PRO A 76 26.30 15.72 -1.92
N THR A 77 26.81 16.67 -2.71
CA THR A 77 26.34 18.07 -2.70
C THR A 77 24.89 18.19 -3.20
N ALA A 78 24.53 17.48 -4.27
CA ALA A 78 23.16 17.49 -4.78
C ALA A 78 22.18 16.87 -3.78
N LEU A 79 22.57 15.78 -3.08
CA LEU A 79 21.78 15.22 -2.00
C LEU A 79 21.61 16.22 -0.84
N ALA A 80 22.66 16.97 -0.49
CA ALA A 80 22.58 17.99 0.56
C ALA A 80 21.58 19.09 0.19
N THR A 81 21.56 19.55 -1.07
CA THR A 81 20.58 20.54 -1.56
C THR A 81 19.14 20.03 -1.48
N GLU A 82 18.90 18.76 -1.82
CA GLU A 82 17.55 18.19 -1.85
C GLU A 82 17.09 17.64 -0.49
N ARG A 83 17.96 17.59 0.53
CA ARG A 83 17.72 16.89 1.80
C ARG A 83 16.50 17.39 2.58
N ASP A 84 16.42 18.67 2.91
CA ASP A 84 15.32 19.22 3.72
C ASP A 84 13.98 19.20 2.96
N PRO A 85 13.93 19.56 1.66
CA PRO A 85 12.73 19.41 0.84
C PRO A 85 12.26 17.95 0.71
N LEU A 86 13.19 17.00 0.59
CA LEU A 86 12.85 15.57 0.60
C LEU A 86 12.32 15.13 1.97
N ARG A 87 12.94 15.58 3.07
CA ARG A 87 12.49 15.29 4.44
C ARG A 87 11.06 15.78 4.66
N ALA A 88 10.80 17.05 4.35
CA ALA A 88 9.49 17.66 4.52
C ALA A 88 8.42 16.96 3.65
N ARG A 89 8.76 16.64 2.40
CA ARG A 89 7.83 15.93 1.52
C ARG A 89 7.57 14.50 2.01
N LEU A 90 8.62 13.78 2.42
CA LEU A 90 8.49 12.43 2.97
C LEU A 90 7.56 12.41 4.19
N ASP A 91 7.74 13.36 5.12
CA ASP A 91 6.88 13.45 6.31
C ASP A 91 5.43 13.81 5.96
N ALA A 92 5.19 14.54 4.86
CA ALA A 92 3.85 14.91 4.41
C ALA A 92 3.11 13.82 3.61
N VAL A 93 3.82 12.93 2.92
CA VAL A 93 3.20 11.85 2.12
C VAL A 93 2.96 10.58 2.92
N LEU A 94 3.65 10.40 4.04
CA LEU A 94 3.47 9.24 4.89
C LEU A 94 2.21 9.37 5.75
N PRO A 95 1.57 8.23 6.09
CA PRO A 95 0.46 8.22 7.05
C PRO A 95 0.86 8.81 8.40
N THR A 96 -0.10 9.36 9.13
CA THR A 96 0.10 9.80 10.51
C THR A 96 0.71 8.68 11.37
N ALA A 97 1.70 9.02 12.19
CA ALA A 97 2.49 8.12 13.03
C ALA A 97 3.42 7.13 12.28
N ALA A 98 3.50 7.20 10.96
CA ALA A 98 4.54 6.51 10.19
C ALA A 98 5.80 7.38 10.07
N PHE A 99 6.95 6.74 10.09
CA PHE A 99 8.26 7.35 9.85
C PHE A 99 8.90 6.70 8.64
N GLY A 100 9.72 7.47 7.93
CA GLY A 100 10.42 6.99 6.74
C GLY A 100 11.89 7.36 6.72
N ARG A 101 12.70 6.51 6.09
CA ARG A 101 14.10 6.79 5.76
C ARG A 101 14.39 6.43 4.32
N LEU A 102 14.86 7.41 3.57
CA LEU A 102 15.43 7.24 2.24
C LEU A 102 16.93 6.94 2.38
N GLU A 103 17.38 5.93 1.64
CA GLU A 103 18.76 5.51 1.50
C GLU A 103 19.20 5.76 0.05
N PHE A 104 20.24 6.56 -0.10
CA PHE A 104 20.95 6.86 -1.34
C PHE A 104 22.41 6.36 -1.21
N PRO A 105 23.14 6.14 -2.31
CA PRO A 105 24.57 5.84 -2.24
C PRO A 105 25.40 6.92 -1.53
N HIS A 106 24.94 8.17 -1.55
CA HIS A 106 25.65 9.31 -0.98
C HIS A 106 25.20 9.70 0.43
N GLY A 107 24.24 8.98 1.02
CA GLY A 107 23.74 9.27 2.35
C GLY A 107 22.27 8.95 2.52
N THR A 108 21.69 9.48 3.60
CA THR A 108 20.31 9.18 4.01
C THR A 108 19.52 10.45 4.29
N VAL A 109 18.20 10.34 4.22
CA VAL A 109 17.23 11.38 4.59
C VAL A 109 16.13 10.74 5.44
N GLY A 110 15.89 11.26 6.64
CA GLY A 110 14.92 10.74 7.60
C GLY A 110 15.53 10.18 8.90
N PRO A 111 14.71 9.95 9.95
CA PRO A 111 15.14 9.44 11.24
C PRO A 111 15.67 8.01 11.15
N GLN A 112 16.52 7.59 12.10
CA GLN A 112 17.01 6.22 12.14
C GLN A 112 15.89 5.31 12.62
N ARG A 113 15.66 4.21 11.91
CA ARG A 113 14.69 3.21 12.36
C ARG A 113 15.17 2.63 13.71
N PRO A 114 14.29 2.51 14.71
CA PRO A 114 14.60 1.75 15.92
C PRO A 114 15.00 0.30 15.60
N ASN A 115 15.86 -0.27 16.44
CA ASN A 115 16.30 -1.66 16.28
C ASN A 115 15.11 -2.61 16.50
N GLY A 116 14.95 -3.59 15.61
CA GLY A 116 13.88 -4.60 15.71
C GLY A 116 12.47 -4.12 15.34
N ALA A 117 12.27 -2.83 15.03
CA ALA A 117 10.96 -2.34 14.58
C ALA A 117 10.56 -2.97 13.23
N PRO A 118 9.36 -3.56 13.12
CA PRO A 118 8.80 -4.00 11.84
C PRO A 118 8.81 -2.84 10.84
N SER A 119 9.19 -3.13 9.60
CA SER A 119 9.29 -2.09 8.58
C SER A 119 9.04 -2.66 7.20
N GLY A 120 8.38 -1.87 6.37
CA GLY A 120 8.31 -2.10 4.95
C GLY A 120 9.44 -1.42 4.20
N ARG A 121 9.65 -1.85 2.97
CA ARG A 121 10.66 -1.36 2.03
C ARG A 121 10.04 -1.19 0.64
N ALA A 122 10.46 -0.14 -0.04
CA ALA A 122 10.37 -0.05 -1.49
C ALA A 122 11.69 0.45 -2.07
N THR A 123 11.97 0.07 -3.31
CA THR A 123 13.19 0.45 -4.01
C THR A 123 12.85 0.95 -5.41
N LEU A 124 13.50 2.02 -5.83
CA LEU A 124 13.28 2.66 -7.13
C LEU A 124 14.62 2.93 -7.81
N ALA A 125 14.72 2.53 -9.08
CA ALA A 125 15.84 2.90 -9.94
C ALA A 125 15.56 4.25 -10.62
N THR A 126 16.35 5.27 -10.28
CA THR A 126 16.20 6.62 -10.85
C THR A 126 16.91 6.79 -12.20
N GLY A 127 17.57 5.73 -12.70
CA GLY A 127 18.48 5.78 -13.85
C GLY A 127 19.90 6.27 -13.53
N ARG A 128 20.12 6.89 -12.35
CA ARG A 128 21.46 7.26 -11.84
C ARG A 128 21.86 6.47 -10.61
N CYS A 129 20.90 6.21 -9.73
CA CYS A 129 21.12 5.39 -8.56
C CYS A 129 19.85 4.66 -8.15
N THR A 130 20.03 3.68 -7.28
CA THR A 130 18.95 2.97 -6.61
C THR A 130 18.65 3.65 -5.28
N VAL A 131 17.41 4.10 -5.11
CA VAL A 131 16.92 4.70 -3.86
C VAL A 131 16.05 3.70 -3.14
N THR A 132 16.29 3.53 -1.85
CA THR A 132 15.46 2.65 -1.02
C THR A 132 14.74 3.48 0.04
N LEU A 133 13.42 3.35 0.11
CA LEU A 133 12.62 3.87 1.21
C LEU A 133 12.31 2.74 2.18
N ARG A 134 12.57 2.96 3.46
CA ARG A 134 12.05 2.14 4.56
C ARG A 134 10.98 2.90 5.31
N VAL A 135 9.90 2.25 5.68
CA VAL A 135 8.78 2.83 6.45
C VAL A 135 8.46 1.96 7.65
N TRP A 136 8.21 2.57 8.79
CA TRP A 136 7.81 1.90 10.04
C TRP A 136 6.84 2.77 10.83
N TYR A 137 6.14 2.19 11.79
CA TYR A 137 5.33 2.94 12.76
C TYR A 137 6.12 3.20 14.04
N ALA A 138 5.68 4.23 14.79
CA ALA A 138 6.17 4.54 16.14
C ALA A 138 6.03 3.33 17.08
#